data_AF-A0A2V3WDC8-F1
#
_entry.id   AF-A0A2V3WDC8-F1
#
_cell.length_a   1.000
_cell.length_b   1.000
_cell.length_c   1.000
_cell.angle_alpha   90.00
_cell.angle_beta   90.00
_cell.angle_gamma   90.00
#
_symmetry.space_group_name_H-M   'P 1'
#
loop_
_entity.id
_entity.type
_entity.pdbx_description
1 polymer ?
#
loop_
_entity_poly.entity_id
_entity_poly.type
_entity_poly.pdbx_seq_one_letter_code
_entity_poly.pdbx_strand_id
1 'polypeptide(L)'
;MNIFRRKYLLSIVIPVIIITSVLLLISHYYPLSLLSINKQYKHTPESMTVAQYETKLNDLKRSYEKSETNDLAIIRMQQGLLDVYHQDFLISGDSVIFTDKKFHSIKSDVIKTRQMLMDLTFSENYDESTKNYLQLLVESLIKMESYIQKVELTDSYSKGELEQVLNKLQVHFYTSLKYFNSFYASYTNS
;
A
#
# COMPACT_ATOMS: atom_id res chain seq x y z
N MET A 1 20.07 -55.01 21.45
CA MET A 1 19.13 -54.57 20.39
C MET A 1 18.70 -53.09 20.48
N ASN A 2 19.49 -52.19 21.08
CA ASN A 2 19.12 -50.75 21.25
C ASN A 2 19.99 -49.77 20.43
N ILE A 3 21.20 -50.16 20.00
CA ILE A 3 22.13 -49.26 19.29
C ILE A 3 21.67 -48.99 17.85
N PHE A 4 21.16 -50.01 17.16
CA PHE A 4 20.65 -49.86 15.80
C PHE A 4 19.42 -48.95 15.75
N ARG A 5 18.42 -49.14 16.63
CA ARG A 5 17.24 -48.26 16.75
C ARG A 5 17.62 -46.80 17.03
N ARG A 6 18.63 -46.56 17.87
CA ARG A 6 19.13 -45.21 18.18
C ARG A 6 19.82 -44.54 16.98
N LYS A 7 20.55 -45.29 16.16
CA LYS A 7 21.15 -44.79 14.90
C LYS A 7 20.07 -44.43 13.87
N TYR A 8 19.03 -45.24 13.71
CA TYR A 8 17.89 -44.92 12.83
C TYR A 8 17.11 -43.70 13.31
N LEU A 9 16.87 -43.57 14.62
CA LEU A 9 16.25 -42.39 15.20
C LEU A 9 17.08 -41.13 14.96
N LEU A 10 18.40 -41.16 15.18
CA LEU A 10 19.28 -40.03 14.89
C LEU A 10 19.28 -39.66 13.40
N SER A 11 19.25 -40.65 12.51
CA SER A 11 19.19 -40.44 11.06
C SER A 11 17.90 -39.75 10.59
N ILE A 12 16.81 -39.82 11.35
CA ILE A 12 15.53 -39.16 11.05
C ILE A 12 15.42 -37.81 11.78
N VAL A 13 15.87 -37.76 13.03
CA VAL A 13 15.76 -36.54 13.86
C VAL A 13 16.66 -35.43 13.34
N ILE A 14 17.89 -35.74 12.92
CA ILE A 14 18.84 -34.74 12.39
C ILE A 14 18.27 -33.98 11.18
N PRO A 15 17.79 -34.63 10.10
CA PRO A 15 17.24 -33.90 8.95
C PRO A 15 15.98 -33.11 9.32
N VAL A 16 15.13 -33.61 10.23
CA VAL A 16 13.96 -32.86 10.72
C VAL A 16 14.39 -31.56 11.43
N ILE A 17 15.41 -31.62 12.29
CA ILE A 17 15.96 -30.44 12.97
C ILE A 17 16.54 -29.44 11.94
N ILE A 18 17.28 -29.93 10.94
CA ILE A 18 17.87 -29.08 9.89
C ILE A 18 16.77 -28.40 9.08
N ILE A 19 15.78 -29.15 8.59
CA ILE A 19 14.64 -28.61 7.83
C ILE A 19 13.89 -27.56 8.65
N THR A 20 13.58 -27.88 9.92
CA THR A 20 12.89 -26.94 10.82
C THR A 20 13.71 -25.66 11.02
N SER A 21 15.02 -25.77 11.22
CA SER A 21 15.92 -24.62 11.38
C SER A 21 15.95 -23.75 10.11
N VAL A 22 16.00 -24.38 8.93
CA VAL A 22 15.95 -23.67 7.64
C VAL A 22 14.62 -22.92 7.46
N LEU A 23 13.49 -23.56 7.77
CA LEU A 23 12.17 -22.91 7.67
C LEU A 23 12.04 -21.73 8.65
N LEU A 24 12.60 -21.84 9.85
CA LEU A 24 12.64 -20.72 10.81
C LEU A 24 13.51 -19.56 10.31
N LEU A 25 14.67 -19.86 9.69
CA LEU A 25 15.51 -18.83 9.07
C LEU A 25 14.79 -18.15 7.91
N ILE A 26 14.15 -18.91 7.01
CA ILE A 26 13.38 -18.36 5.90
C ILE A 26 12.25 -17.47 6.44
N SER A 27 11.50 -17.95 7.44
CA SER A 27 10.41 -17.16 8.06
C SER A 27 10.93 -15.86 8.70
N HIS A 28 12.16 -15.86 9.21
CA HIS A 28 12.75 -14.68 9.82
C HIS A 28 13.23 -13.65 8.78
N TYR A 29 13.86 -14.09 7.68
CA TYR A 29 14.43 -13.16 6.69
C TYR A 29 13.46 -12.79 5.58
N TYR A 30 12.62 -13.74 5.16
CA TYR A 30 11.68 -13.66 4.03
C TYR A 30 10.25 -13.94 4.51
N PRO A 31 9.65 -13.01 5.27
CA PRO A 31 8.43 -13.27 6.02
C PRO A 31 7.22 -13.61 5.16
N LEU A 32 7.17 -13.15 3.90
CA LEU A 32 6.08 -13.43 2.95
C LEU A 32 6.36 -14.60 2.01
N SER A 33 7.50 -15.29 2.16
CA SER A 33 7.83 -16.41 1.29
C SER A 33 6.85 -17.57 1.40
N LEU A 34 6.67 -18.34 0.33
CA LEU A 34 5.85 -19.56 0.32
C LEU A 34 6.25 -20.55 1.43
N LEU A 35 7.54 -20.58 1.78
CA LEU A 35 8.11 -21.46 2.80
C LEU A 35 8.13 -20.85 4.22
N SER A 36 7.64 -19.60 4.38
CA SER A 36 7.50 -18.97 5.68
C SER A 36 6.38 -19.64 6.48
N ILE A 37 6.65 -19.94 7.75
CA ILE A 37 5.67 -20.51 8.68
C ILE A 37 4.57 -19.50 9.01
N ASN A 38 4.91 -18.21 9.03
CA ASN A 38 3.96 -17.13 9.31
C ASN A 38 4.10 -16.02 8.27
N LYS A 39 3.19 -16.03 7.29
CA LYS A 39 3.19 -15.11 6.14
C LYS A 39 2.69 -13.72 6.50
N GLN A 40 3.47 -13.01 7.30
CA GLN A 40 3.15 -11.64 7.70
C GLN A 40 4.40 -10.80 7.96
N TYR A 41 4.30 -9.52 7.65
CA TYR A 41 5.32 -8.51 7.97
C TYR A 41 4.72 -7.44 8.87
N LYS A 42 5.40 -7.10 9.97
CA LYS A 42 4.99 -6.02 10.86
C LYS A 42 5.79 -4.76 10.48
N HIS A 43 5.11 -3.78 9.93
CA HIS A 43 5.68 -2.48 9.58
C HIS A 43 5.31 -1.45 10.64
N THR A 44 6.23 -0.56 10.99
CA THR A 44 5.96 0.56 11.89
C THR A 44 6.22 1.84 11.13
N PRO A 45 5.17 2.59 10.75
CA PRO A 45 5.32 3.87 10.07
C PRO A 45 6.14 4.85 10.91
N GLU A 46 6.94 5.69 10.24
CA GLU A 46 7.62 6.79 10.91
C GLU A 46 6.60 7.85 11.34
N SER A 47 6.59 8.21 12.62
CA SER A 47 5.59 9.11 13.21
C SER A 47 5.54 10.49 12.53
N MET A 48 6.68 11.02 12.10
CA MET A 48 6.76 12.28 11.36
C MET A 48 6.05 12.18 10.00
N THR A 49 6.26 11.08 9.28
CA THR A 49 5.63 10.82 7.98
C THR A 49 4.12 10.70 8.12
N VAL A 50 3.64 9.98 9.15
CA VAL A 50 2.21 9.86 9.48
C VAL A 50 1.60 11.23 9.77
N ALA A 51 2.22 12.02 10.66
CA ALA A 51 1.69 13.34 11.03
C ALA A 51 1.60 14.30 9.82
N GLN A 52 2.59 14.28 8.92
CA GLN A 52 2.56 15.07 7.69
C GLN A 52 1.46 14.62 6.74
N TYR A 53 1.23 13.31 6.65
CA TYR A 53 0.19 12.72 5.82
C TYR A 53 -1.21 13.08 6.35
N GLU A 54 -1.45 12.86 7.65
CA GLU A 54 -2.71 13.21 8.32
C GLU A 54 -3.05 14.69 8.18
N THR A 55 -2.05 15.57 8.31
CA THR A 55 -2.26 17.01 8.11
C THR A 55 -2.81 17.28 6.71
N LYS A 56 -2.23 16.67 5.68
CA LYS A 56 -2.69 16.86 4.29
C LYS A 56 -4.06 16.26 4.02
N LEU A 57 -4.36 15.12 4.63
CA LEU A 57 -5.65 14.47 4.52
C LEU A 57 -6.76 15.30 5.20
N ASN A 58 -6.45 15.87 6.37
CA ASN A 58 -7.36 16.76 7.10
C ASN A 58 -7.60 18.09 6.37
N ASP A 59 -6.55 18.67 5.76
CA ASP A 59 -6.69 19.88 4.93
C ASP A 59 -7.65 19.63 3.75
N LEU A 60 -7.54 18.46 3.13
CA LEU A 60 -8.44 18.07 2.05
C LEU A 60 -9.87 17.88 2.54
N LYS A 61 -10.08 17.15 3.63
CA LYS A 61 -11.40 16.94 4.22
C LYS A 61 -12.10 18.27 4.55
N ARG A 62 -11.37 19.23 5.14
CA ARG A 62 -11.88 20.58 5.40
C ARG A 62 -12.24 21.35 4.11
N SER A 63 -11.50 21.10 3.02
CA SER A 63 -11.77 21.73 1.73
C SER A 63 -13.03 21.16 1.06
N TYR A 64 -13.39 19.92 1.36
CA TYR A 64 -14.65 19.30 0.95
C TYR A 64 -15.84 19.77 1.78
N GLU A 65 -15.70 19.83 3.10
CA GLU A 65 -16.80 20.28 3.97
C GLU A 65 -17.23 21.72 3.69
N LYS A 66 -16.33 22.54 3.12
CA LYS A 66 -16.62 23.92 2.71
C LYS A 66 -17.27 24.04 1.33
N SER A 67 -17.25 23.00 0.50
CA SER A 67 -17.82 23.06 -0.84
C SER A 67 -19.28 22.60 -0.82
N GLU A 68 -20.21 23.56 -0.83
CA GLU A 68 -21.65 23.30 -1.06
C GLU A 68 -21.92 23.08 -2.55
N THR A 69 -21.38 22.00 -3.11
CA THR A 69 -21.46 21.73 -4.55
C THR A 69 -22.18 20.42 -4.82
N ASN A 70 -23.24 20.50 -5.65
CA ASN A 70 -23.98 19.35 -6.19
C ASN A 70 -23.31 18.76 -7.43
N ASP A 71 -22.04 19.09 -7.66
CA ASP A 71 -21.28 18.60 -8.80
C ASP A 71 -21.00 17.10 -8.66
N LEU A 72 -21.46 16.34 -9.67
CA LEU A 72 -21.32 14.89 -9.74
C LEU A 72 -19.84 14.46 -9.73
N ALA A 73 -18.94 15.23 -10.33
CA ALA A 73 -17.51 14.98 -10.32
C ALA A 73 -16.96 15.10 -8.89
N ILE A 74 -17.38 16.12 -8.13
CA ILE A 74 -16.96 16.31 -6.73
C ILE A 74 -17.53 15.24 -5.83
N ILE A 75 -18.80 14.85 -6.00
CA ILE A 75 -19.42 13.76 -5.24
C ILE A 75 -18.68 12.43 -5.49
N ARG A 76 -18.38 12.11 -6.77
CA ARG A 76 -17.61 10.91 -7.13
C ARG A 76 -16.22 10.94 -6.52
N MET A 77 -15.53 12.09 -6.59
CA MET A 77 -14.22 12.26 -5.99
C MET A 77 -14.27 12.03 -4.48
N GLN A 78 -15.22 12.64 -3.76
CA GLN A 78 -15.39 12.47 -2.32
C GLN A 78 -15.63 11.00 -1.93
N GLN A 79 -16.44 10.27 -2.70
CA GLN A 79 -16.74 8.86 -2.46
C GLN A 79 -15.55 7.94 -2.75
N GLY A 80 -14.77 8.20 -3.81
CA GLY A 80 -13.62 7.37 -4.18
C GLY A 80 -12.34 7.65 -3.39
N LEU A 81 -12.29 8.77 -2.68
CA LEU A 81 -11.07 9.22 -2.01
C LEU A 81 -10.80 8.58 -0.66
N LEU A 82 -11.87 8.33 0.09
CA LEU A 82 -11.76 7.91 1.47
C LEU A 82 -11.01 6.58 1.55
N ASP A 83 -11.39 5.62 0.72
CA ASP A 83 -10.87 4.27 0.83
C ASP A 83 -9.37 4.19 0.52
N VAL A 84 -8.89 4.85 -0.55
CA VAL A 84 -7.49 4.73 -0.95
C VAL A 84 -6.53 5.50 -0.05
N TYR A 85 -6.97 6.61 0.54
CA TYR A 85 -6.13 7.48 1.36
C TYR A 85 -6.28 7.25 2.87
N HIS A 86 -7.33 6.54 3.33
CA HIS A 86 -7.49 6.16 4.74
C HIS A 86 -6.96 4.75 5.02
N GLN A 87 -5.75 4.46 4.54
CA GLN A 87 -5.10 3.19 4.81
C GLN A 87 -4.37 3.25 6.16
N ASP A 88 -4.54 2.24 7.01
CA ASP A 88 -3.99 2.23 8.38
C ASP A 88 -2.50 2.56 8.43
N PHE A 89 -1.70 2.09 7.47
CA PHE A 89 -0.24 2.32 7.45
C PHE A 89 0.18 3.75 7.03
N LEU A 90 -0.79 4.57 6.62
CA LEU A 90 -0.60 5.98 6.28
C LEU A 90 -1.00 6.91 7.42
N ILE A 91 -2.00 6.50 8.22
CA ILE A 91 -2.62 7.34 9.26
C ILE A 91 -2.34 6.84 10.68
N SER A 92 -2.00 5.57 10.87
CA SER A 92 -1.69 5.03 12.18
C SER A 92 -0.21 5.21 12.49
N GLY A 93 0.11 5.76 13.65
CA GLY A 93 1.45 5.70 14.24
C GLY A 93 1.79 4.33 14.81
N ASP A 94 0.82 3.42 14.89
CA ASP A 94 1.01 2.07 15.39
C ASP A 94 1.54 1.14 14.29
N SER A 95 2.10 0.01 14.73
CA SER A 95 2.54 -1.01 13.79
C SER A 95 1.37 -1.67 13.06
N VAL A 96 1.49 -1.78 11.73
CA VAL A 96 0.50 -2.42 10.85
C VAL A 96 1.03 -3.76 10.36
N ILE A 97 0.16 -4.77 10.33
CA ILE A 97 0.46 -6.10 9.82
C ILE A 97 0.13 -6.17 8.33
N PHE A 98 1.17 -6.42 7.52
CA PHE A 98 1.07 -6.69 6.10
C PHE A 98 1.03 -8.19 5.83
N THR A 99 0.02 -8.60 5.08
CA THR A 99 -0.16 -9.94 4.52
C THR A 99 -0.42 -9.79 3.02
N ASP A 100 -0.36 -10.88 2.26
CA ASP A 100 -0.75 -10.88 0.84
C ASP A 100 -2.14 -10.28 0.63
N LYS A 101 -3.07 -10.57 1.54
CA LYS A 101 -4.43 -10.00 1.52
C LYS A 101 -4.43 -8.47 1.72
N LYS A 102 -3.57 -7.93 2.58
CA LYS A 102 -3.47 -6.47 2.80
C LYS A 102 -2.89 -5.78 1.56
N PHE A 103 -1.85 -6.34 0.94
CA PHE A 103 -1.33 -5.83 -0.33
C PHE A 103 -2.39 -5.88 -1.44
N HIS A 104 -3.11 -6.99 -1.55
CA HIS A 104 -4.21 -7.13 -2.51
C HIS A 104 -5.32 -6.10 -2.29
N SER A 105 -5.71 -5.86 -1.03
CA SER A 105 -6.69 -4.84 -0.66
C SER A 105 -6.24 -3.45 -1.10
N ILE A 106 -5.02 -3.04 -0.72
CA ILE A 106 -4.46 -1.74 -1.11
C ILE A 106 -4.41 -1.60 -2.62
N LYS A 107 -3.98 -2.65 -3.34
CA LYS A 107 -3.96 -2.66 -4.81
C LYS A 107 -5.35 -2.47 -5.41
N SER A 108 -6.35 -3.16 -4.86
CA SER A 108 -7.74 -3.04 -5.31
C SER A 108 -8.23 -1.60 -5.17
N ASP A 109 -7.95 -0.97 -4.02
CA ASP A 109 -8.34 0.41 -3.77
C ASP A 109 -7.65 1.37 -4.75
N VAL A 110 -6.34 1.22 -4.97
CA VAL A 110 -5.57 2.03 -5.92
C VAL A 110 -6.13 1.89 -7.35
N ILE A 111 -6.42 0.66 -7.79
CA ILE A 111 -6.99 0.39 -9.13
C ILE A 111 -8.36 1.04 -9.27
N LYS A 112 -9.24 0.91 -8.28
CA LYS A 112 -10.57 1.52 -8.30
C LYS A 112 -10.48 3.05 -8.40
N THR A 113 -9.61 3.66 -7.59
CA THR A 113 -9.40 5.11 -7.64
C THR A 113 -8.85 5.53 -9.00
N ARG A 114 -7.88 4.80 -9.57
CA ARG A 114 -7.36 5.10 -10.90
C ARG A 114 -8.46 5.03 -11.97
N GLN A 115 -9.30 3.98 -11.94
CA GLN A 115 -10.40 3.82 -12.89
C GLN A 115 -11.38 5.00 -12.78
N MET A 116 -11.78 5.38 -11.57
CA MET A 116 -12.62 6.55 -11.34
C MET A 116 -12.00 7.83 -11.92
N LEU A 117 -10.72 8.07 -11.69
CA LEU A 117 -10.03 9.26 -12.19
C LEU A 117 -9.89 9.26 -13.71
N MET A 118 -9.71 8.10 -14.32
CA MET A 118 -9.76 7.96 -15.77
C MET A 118 -11.16 8.27 -16.31
N ASP A 119 -12.22 7.81 -15.66
CA ASP A 119 -13.59 8.13 -16.10
C ASP A 119 -13.86 9.64 -16.02
N LEU A 120 -13.30 10.32 -15.01
CA LEU A 120 -13.36 11.78 -14.88
C LEU A 120 -12.67 12.49 -16.06
N THR A 121 -11.54 11.98 -16.56
CA THR A 121 -10.86 12.58 -17.73
C THR A 121 -11.74 12.67 -18.98
N PHE A 122 -12.72 11.76 -19.13
CA PHE A 122 -13.62 11.73 -20.28
C PHE A 122 -14.98 12.38 -20.02
N SER A 123 -15.34 12.59 -18.76
CA SER A 123 -16.67 13.06 -18.37
C SER A 123 -16.80 14.59 -18.36
N GLU A 124 -15.68 15.30 -18.19
CA GLU A 124 -15.68 16.74 -17.93
C GLU A 124 -14.71 17.50 -18.87
N ASN A 125 -15.06 18.76 -19.18
CA ASN A 125 -14.21 19.65 -19.96
C ASN A 125 -13.32 20.49 -19.05
N TYR A 126 -12.22 19.90 -18.60
CA TYR A 126 -11.22 20.58 -17.76
C TYR A 126 -10.35 21.57 -18.56
N ASP A 127 -9.94 22.66 -17.89
CA ASP A 127 -8.85 23.53 -18.35
C ASP A 127 -7.50 22.77 -18.34
N GLU A 128 -6.49 23.35 -18.99
CA GLU A 128 -5.17 22.73 -19.15
C GLU A 128 -4.46 22.42 -17.82
N SER A 129 -4.57 23.32 -16.84
CA SER A 129 -3.96 23.12 -15.52
C SER A 129 -4.63 21.98 -14.77
N THR A 130 -5.95 21.95 -14.77
CA THR A 130 -6.75 20.88 -14.15
C THR A 130 -6.47 19.52 -14.82
N LYS A 131 -6.32 19.47 -16.15
CA LYS A 131 -5.91 18.25 -16.88
C LYS A 131 -4.52 17.78 -16.48
N ASN A 132 -3.56 18.69 -16.36
CA ASN A 132 -2.19 18.36 -15.98
C ASN A 132 -2.12 17.73 -14.57
N TYR A 133 -2.86 18.26 -13.60
CA TYR A 133 -2.91 17.67 -12.26
C TYR A 133 -3.58 16.29 -12.25
N LEU A 134 -4.67 16.12 -13.02
CA LEU A 134 -5.35 14.83 -13.15
C LEU A 134 -4.42 13.77 -13.79
N GLN A 135 -3.64 14.15 -14.80
CA GLN A 135 -2.63 13.28 -15.40
C GLN A 135 -1.56 12.87 -14.38
N LEU A 136 -0.96 13.82 -13.66
CA LEU A 136 0.05 13.55 -12.64
C LEU A 136 -0.47 12.61 -11.54
N LEU A 137 -1.73 12.79 -11.16
CA LEU A 137 -2.40 11.93 -10.19
C LEU A 137 -2.56 10.49 -10.71
N VAL A 138 -3.05 10.31 -11.94
CA VAL A 138 -3.20 8.99 -12.58
C VAL A 138 -1.85 8.29 -12.73
N GLU A 139 -0.81 9.01 -13.17
CA GLU A 139 0.55 8.47 -13.26
C GLU A 139 1.10 8.03 -11.90
N SER A 140 0.78 8.76 -10.83
CA SER A 140 1.17 8.38 -9.47
C SER A 140 0.51 7.08 -9.02
N LEU A 141 -0.78 6.88 -9.33
CA LEU A 141 -1.51 5.64 -9.04
C LEU A 141 -0.97 4.45 -9.83
N ILE A 142 -0.65 4.64 -11.12
CA ILE A 142 -0.01 3.59 -11.94
C ILE A 142 1.34 3.17 -11.33
N LYS A 143 2.14 4.14 -10.86
CA LYS A 143 3.40 3.84 -10.17
C LYS A 143 3.15 3.03 -8.89
N MET A 144 2.17 3.40 -8.06
CA MET A 144 1.78 2.62 -6.87
C MET A 144 1.37 1.18 -7.22
N GLU A 145 0.53 0.99 -8.23
CA GLU A 145 0.15 -0.35 -8.71
C GLU A 145 1.38 -1.18 -9.07
N SER A 146 2.35 -0.59 -9.78
CA SER A 146 3.57 -1.29 -10.16
C SER A 146 4.44 -1.70 -8.97
N TYR A 147 4.47 -0.88 -7.90
CA TYR A 147 5.19 -1.24 -6.67
C TYR A 147 4.49 -2.36 -5.92
N ILE A 148 3.17 -2.29 -5.77
CA ILE A 148 2.40 -3.32 -5.07
C ILE A 148 2.44 -4.65 -5.85
N GLN A 149 2.33 -4.59 -7.18
CA GLN A 149 2.43 -5.78 -8.02
C GLN A 149 3.81 -6.45 -7.93
N LYS A 150 4.90 -5.69 -7.80
CA LYS A 150 6.23 -6.27 -7.58
C LYS A 150 6.26 -7.09 -6.28
N VAL A 151 5.63 -6.61 -5.21
CA VAL A 151 5.49 -7.34 -3.94
C VAL A 151 4.73 -8.63 -4.11
N GLU A 152 3.61 -8.61 -4.82
CA GLU A 152 2.81 -9.82 -5.06
C GLU A 152 3.52 -10.87 -5.93
N LEU A 153 4.39 -10.45 -6.85
CA LEU A 153 5.05 -11.36 -7.80
C LEU A 153 6.34 -12.00 -7.28
N THR A 154 6.85 -11.57 -6.13
CA THR A 154 8.14 -12.05 -5.62
C THR A 154 8.00 -12.65 -4.21
N ASP A 155 8.01 -13.98 -4.16
CA ASP A 155 7.99 -14.79 -2.92
C ASP A 155 9.31 -14.70 -2.10
N SER A 156 10.17 -13.74 -2.43
CA SER A 156 11.55 -13.65 -1.97
C SER A 156 11.92 -12.28 -1.41
N TYR A 157 10.94 -11.42 -1.12
CA TYR A 157 11.26 -10.15 -0.48
C TYR A 157 11.75 -10.37 0.95
N SER A 158 12.97 -9.90 1.21
CA SER A 158 13.50 -9.81 2.55
C SER A 158 12.79 -8.72 3.34
N LYS A 159 12.88 -8.76 4.68
CA LYS A 159 12.35 -7.68 5.54
C LYS A 159 12.82 -6.29 5.12
N GLY A 160 14.10 -6.14 4.81
CA GLY A 160 14.67 -4.84 4.42
C GLY A 160 14.11 -4.32 3.10
N GLU A 161 13.85 -5.21 2.15
CA GLU A 161 13.24 -4.82 0.88
C GLU A 161 11.75 -4.51 1.03
N LEU A 162 11.01 -5.26 1.87
CA LEU A 162 9.62 -4.92 2.20
C LEU A 162 9.53 -3.53 2.81
N GLU A 163 10.41 -3.21 3.75
CA GLU A 163 10.48 -1.88 4.37
C GLU A 163 10.73 -0.79 3.33
N GLN A 164 11.66 -1.00 2.40
CA GLN A 164 11.92 -0.06 1.31
C GLN A 164 10.70 0.13 0.39
N VAL A 165 9.98 -0.96 0.08
CA VAL A 165 8.77 -0.86 -0.75
C VAL A 165 7.67 -0.10 -0.03
N LEU A 166 7.44 -0.37 1.26
CA LEU A 166 6.42 0.33 2.05
C LEU A 166 6.75 1.81 2.23
N ASN A 167 8.01 2.16 2.46
CA ASN A 167 8.43 3.56 2.54
C ASN A 167 8.24 4.28 1.19
N LYS A 168 8.57 3.62 0.07
CA LYS A 168 8.27 4.16 -1.27
C LYS A 168 6.77 4.32 -1.47
N LEU A 169 5.98 3.34 -1.05
CA LEU A 169 4.53 3.37 -1.17
C LEU A 169 3.94 4.56 -0.38
N GLN A 170 4.38 4.79 0.86
CA GLN A 170 4.01 5.98 1.66
C GLN A 170 4.33 7.29 0.93
N VAL A 171 5.54 7.42 0.36
CA VAL A 171 5.93 8.61 -0.42
C VAL A 171 5.03 8.81 -1.65
N HIS A 172 4.66 7.73 -2.34
CA HIS A 172 3.76 7.79 -3.49
C HIS A 172 2.32 8.11 -3.10
N PHE A 173 1.83 7.60 -1.97
CA PHE A 173 0.54 8.00 -1.40
C PHE A 173 0.51 9.48 -1.04
N TYR A 174 1.55 9.97 -0.37
CA TYR A 174 1.68 11.39 -0.04
C TYR A 174 1.75 12.28 -1.29
N THR A 175 2.53 11.87 -2.29
CA THR A 175 2.67 12.62 -3.55
C THR A 175 1.37 12.63 -4.35
N SER A 176 0.66 11.50 -4.43
CA SER A 176 -0.64 11.45 -5.10
C SER A 176 -1.69 12.30 -4.36
N LEU A 177 -1.72 12.29 -3.03
CA LEU A 177 -2.60 13.16 -2.26
C LEU A 177 -2.33 14.65 -2.54
N LYS A 178 -1.06 15.05 -2.71
CA LYS A 178 -0.72 16.41 -3.15
C LYS A 178 -1.28 16.74 -4.53
N TYR A 179 -1.09 15.86 -5.52
CA TYR A 179 -1.64 16.09 -6.85
C TYR A 179 -3.15 16.14 -6.84
N PHE A 180 -3.78 15.29 -6.01
CA PHE A 180 -5.21 15.33 -5.81
C PHE A 180 -5.67 16.70 -5.24
N ASN A 181 -5.00 17.21 -4.20
CA ASN A 181 -5.32 18.53 -3.64
C ASN A 181 -5.18 19.64 -4.68
N SER A 182 -4.12 19.60 -5.51
CA SER A 182 -3.92 20.56 -6.60
C SER A 182 -4.99 20.45 -7.68
N PHE A 183 -5.35 19.24 -8.08
CA PHE A 183 -6.44 18.99 -9.02
C PHE A 183 -7.77 19.54 -8.50
N TYR A 184 -8.13 19.20 -7.25
CA TYR A 184 -9.37 19.68 -6.64
C TYR A 184 -9.39 21.20 -6.53
N ALA A 185 -8.32 21.82 -6.03
CA ALA A 185 -8.24 23.27 -5.93
C ALA A 185 -8.31 23.97 -7.30
N SER A 186 -7.69 23.40 -8.34
CA SER A 186 -7.77 23.90 -9.71
C SER A 186 -9.20 23.79 -10.23
N TYR A 187 -9.86 22.65 -10.00
CA TYR A 187 -11.23 22.41 -10.44
C TYR A 187 -12.26 23.34 -9.78
N THR A 188 -12.16 23.56 -8.47
CA THR A 188 -13.14 24.41 -7.74
C THR A 188 -12.94 25.91 -7.95
N ASN A 189 -11.77 26.33 -8.43
CA ASN A 189 -11.46 27.74 -8.70
C ASN A 189 -11.58 28.11 -10.19
N SER A 190 -11.79 27.13 -11.07
CA SER A 190 -12.13 27.30 -12.49
C SER A 190 -13.64 27.57 -12.63
#